data_AF-A0A5R9FIS1-F1
#
_entry.id   AF-A0A5R9FIS1-F1
#
_cell.length_a   1.000
_cell.length_b   1.000
_cell.length_c   1.000
_cell.angle_alpha   90.00
_cell.angle_beta   90.00
_cell.angle_gamma   90.00
#
_symmetry.space_group_name_H-M   'P 1'
#
loop_
_entity.id
_entity.type
_entity.pdbx_description
1 polymer ?
#
loop_
_entity_poly.entity_id
_entity_poly.type
_entity_poly.pdbx_seq_one_letter_code
_entity_poly.pdbx_strand_id
1 'polypeptide(L)'
;GCGPGPQWAAGTPVGPAYAALRAAATAGAGLLDEDDQALVRETLRAWDGSHPSLAWLALPDRERRPGARLALLAALAPYRITDEDVAAWRTPAHTDHCLVHLVAYGAFAAVDRIETALPLLHHARSHTHNHTHSPARTAKETS
;
A
#
# COMPACT_ATOMS: atom_id res chain seq x y z
N GLY A 1 18.92 -10.06 3.44
CA GLY A 1 18.03 -11.23 3.30
C GLY A 1 16.61 -10.75 3.37
N CYS A 2 15.70 -11.30 2.55
CA CYS A 2 14.28 -10.92 2.59
C CYS A 2 13.70 -11.33 3.95
N GLY A 3 13.05 -10.38 4.62
CA GLY A 3 12.42 -10.61 5.92
C GLY A 3 11.27 -11.63 5.85
N PRO A 4 10.63 -11.96 6.99
CA PRO A 4 9.60 -13.00 7.07
C PRO A 4 8.34 -12.75 6.24
N GLY A 5 8.16 -11.55 5.68
CA GLY A 5 6.95 -11.15 4.98
C GLY A 5 5.80 -10.80 5.93
N PRO A 6 4.61 -10.50 5.39
CA PRO A 6 3.45 -10.11 6.19
C PRO A 6 2.85 -11.31 6.94
N GLN A 7 2.21 -11.06 8.09
CA GLN A 7 1.71 -12.12 8.98
C GLN A 7 0.69 -13.06 8.32
N TRP A 8 -0.14 -12.56 7.40
CA TRP A 8 -1.11 -13.39 6.67
C TRP A 8 -0.45 -14.46 5.80
N ALA A 9 0.83 -14.30 5.46
CA ALA A 9 1.62 -15.24 4.66
C ALA A 9 2.55 -16.11 5.52
N ALA A 10 2.48 -16.02 6.86
CA ALA A 10 3.40 -16.71 7.75
C ALA A 10 3.39 -18.23 7.54
N GLY A 11 4.58 -18.83 7.47
CA GLY A 11 4.75 -20.27 7.25
C GLY A 11 4.52 -20.73 5.80
N THR A 12 4.26 -19.81 4.87
CA THR A 12 4.09 -20.12 3.44
C THR A 12 5.26 -19.56 2.60
N PRO A 13 5.52 -20.12 1.41
CA PRO A 13 6.48 -19.52 0.47
C PRO A 13 6.13 -18.10 0.02
N VAL A 14 4.87 -17.66 0.20
CA VAL A 14 4.40 -16.33 -0.20
C VAL A 14 5.05 -15.22 0.63
N GLY A 15 5.33 -15.46 1.92
CA GLY A 15 5.92 -14.45 2.80
C GLY A 15 7.26 -13.91 2.30
N PRO A 16 8.27 -14.78 2.11
CA PRO A 16 9.56 -14.39 1.55
C PRO A 16 9.47 -13.79 0.14
N ALA A 17 8.59 -14.33 -0.72
CA ALA A 17 8.40 -13.80 -2.08
C ALA A 17 7.83 -12.38 -2.06
N TYR A 18 6.81 -12.12 -1.24
CA TYR A 18 6.25 -10.79 -1.04
C TYR A 18 7.30 -9.84 -0.45
N ALA A 19 8.08 -10.28 0.55
CA ALA A 19 9.15 -9.47 1.13
C ALA A 19 10.22 -9.09 0.10
N ALA A 20 10.59 -10.02 -0.79
CA ALA A 20 11.52 -9.75 -1.89
C ALA A 20 10.97 -8.72 -2.86
N LEU A 21 9.70 -8.89 -3.28
CA LEU A 21 9.04 -7.96 -4.19
C LEU A 21 8.91 -6.56 -3.57
N ARG A 22 8.49 -6.46 -2.30
CA ARG A 22 8.39 -5.18 -1.59
C ARG A 22 9.76 -4.49 -1.49
N ALA A 23 10.82 -5.24 -1.20
CA ALA A 23 12.17 -4.68 -1.13
C ALA A 23 12.62 -4.12 -2.49
N ALA A 24 12.39 -4.87 -3.58
CA ALA A 24 12.71 -4.43 -4.94
C ALA A 24 11.89 -3.19 -5.34
N ALA A 25 10.58 -3.19 -5.05
CA ALA A 25 9.71 -2.04 -5.35
C ALA A 25 10.11 -0.79 -4.55
N THR A 26 10.42 -0.94 -3.25
CA THR A 26 10.80 0.21 -2.40
C THR A 26 12.13 0.83 -2.84
N ALA A 27 13.06 0.03 -3.40
CA ALA A 27 14.30 0.54 -3.95
C ALA A 27 14.09 1.54 -5.10
N GLY A 28 12.95 1.48 -5.79
CA GLY A 28 12.58 2.45 -6.84
C GLY A 28 12.43 3.88 -6.33
N ALA A 29 12.26 4.10 -5.02
CA ALA A 29 12.28 5.45 -4.44
C ALA A 29 13.60 6.19 -4.69
N GLY A 30 14.72 5.46 -4.81
CA GLY A 30 16.04 6.03 -5.07
C GLY A 30 16.21 6.63 -6.47
N LEU A 31 15.22 6.48 -7.35
CA LEU A 31 15.16 7.15 -8.65
C LEU A 31 14.57 8.56 -8.58
N LEU A 32 14.11 8.97 -7.40
CA LEU A 32 13.56 10.28 -7.11
C LEU A 32 14.49 11.04 -6.17
N ASP A 33 14.59 12.35 -6.37
CA ASP A 33 15.21 13.23 -5.38
C ASP A 33 14.37 13.29 -4.08
N GLU A 34 14.95 13.85 -3.03
CA GLU A 34 14.34 13.87 -1.69
C GLU A 34 13.00 14.63 -1.68
N ASP A 35 12.90 15.71 -2.45
CA ASP A 35 11.69 16.53 -2.55
C ASP A 35 10.57 15.76 -3.28
N ASP A 36 10.90 15.01 -4.34
CA ASP A 36 9.97 14.16 -5.10
C ASP A 36 9.47 13.02 -4.22
N GLN A 37 10.37 12.38 -3.47
CA GLN A 37 9.97 11.35 -2.52
C GLN A 37 9.06 11.89 -1.42
N ALA A 38 9.36 13.09 -0.88
CA ALA A 38 8.53 13.73 0.13
C ALA A 38 7.13 14.04 -0.41
N LEU A 39 7.06 14.60 -1.62
CA LEU A 39 5.79 14.89 -2.30
C LEU A 39 4.93 13.63 -2.47
N VAL A 40 5.51 12.54 -2.98
CA VAL A 40 4.80 11.27 -3.19
C VAL A 40 4.24 10.75 -1.88
N ARG A 41 5.08 10.69 -0.83
CA ARG A 41 4.67 10.20 0.49
C ARG A 41 3.56 11.05 1.10
N GLU A 42 3.67 12.37 1.03
CA GLU A 42 2.67 13.27 1.61
C GLU A 42 1.33 13.17 0.88
N THR A 43 1.36 13.15 -0.45
CA THR A 43 0.16 12.98 -1.28
C THR A 43 -0.56 11.68 -0.93
N LEU A 44 0.18 10.58 -0.79
CA LEU A 44 -0.40 9.29 -0.42
C LEU A 44 -0.90 9.26 1.03
N ARG A 45 -0.20 9.90 1.97
CA ARG A 45 -0.67 10.03 3.37
C ARG A 45 -2.02 10.72 3.42
N ALA A 46 -2.18 11.83 2.70
CA ALA A 46 -3.40 12.62 2.64
C ALA A 46 -4.53 11.96 1.83
N TRP A 47 -4.21 11.00 0.95
CA TRP A 47 -5.21 10.30 0.15
C TRP A 47 -6.15 9.47 1.02
N ASP A 48 -7.46 9.58 0.79
CA ASP A 48 -8.53 8.96 1.57
C ASP A 48 -9.10 7.67 0.95
N GLY A 49 -8.52 7.20 -0.16
CA GLY A 49 -9.04 6.08 -0.93
C GLY A 49 -9.94 6.48 -2.10
N SER A 50 -10.32 7.76 -2.21
CA SER A 50 -11.16 8.24 -3.30
C SER A 50 -10.44 8.23 -4.65
N HIS A 51 -11.22 8.10 -5.71
CA HIS A 51 -10.66 8.14 -7.06
C HIS A 51 -10.23 9.57 -7.43
N PRO A 52 -9.02 9.80 -7.97
CA PRO A 52 -8.59 11.13 -8.36
C PRO A 52 -9.52 11.77 -9.40
N SER A 53 -9.87 13.04 -9.21
CA SER A 53 -10.67 13.81 -10.19
C SER A 53 -10.03 13.82 -11.57
N LEU A 54 -10.81 13.98 -12.65
CA LEU A 54 -10.27 14.07 -14.02
C LEU A 54 -9.23 15.20 -14.15
N ALA A 55 -9.55 16.39 -13.63
CA ALA A 55 -8.67 17.56 -13.60
C ALA A 55 -7.82 17.57 -12.32
N TRP A 56 -6.99 16.54 -12.12
CA TRP A 56 -6.17 16.39 -10.91
C TRP A 56 -5.10 17.50 -10.81
N LEU A 57 -5.48 18.67 -10.27
CA LEU A 57 -4.63 19.87 -10.19
C LEU A 57 -3.36 19.67 -9.35
N ALA A 58 -3.42 18.78 -8.35
CA ALA A 58 -2.28 18.44 -7.50
C ALA A 58 -1.31 17.44 -8.16
N LEU A 59 -1.62 16.92 -9.35
CA LEU A 59 -0.71 16.03 -10.07
C LEU A 59 0.53 16.82 -10.52
N PRO A 60 1.75 16.33 -10.25
CA PRO A 60 2.96 17.07 -10.61
C PRO A 60 3.07 17.34 -12.10
N ASP A 61 3.70 18.47 -12.41
CA ASP A 61 3.99 18.88 -13.76
C ASP A 61 4.93 17.86 -14.43
N ARG A 62 4.59 17.50 -15.66
CA ARG A 62 5.28 16.44 -16.41
C ARG A 62 6.74 16.78 -16.68
N GLU A 63 7.04 18.03 -17.03
CA GLU A 63 8.39 18.43 -17.43
C GLU A 63 9.26 18.74 -16.21
N ARG A 64 8.67 19.29 -15.14
CA ARG A 64 9.42 19.69 -13.95
C ARG A 64 9.65 18.54 -12.97
N ARG A 65 8.69 17.64 -12.81
CA ARG A 65 8.74 16.54 -11.83
C ARG A 65 8.22 15.22 -12.43
N PRO A 66 8.79 14.76 -13.56
CA PRO A 66 8.31 13.59 -14.27
C PRO A 66 8.30 12.31 -13.41
N GLY A 67 9.29 12.18 -12.51
CA GLY A 67 9.43 11.02 -11.62
C GLY A 67 8.31 10.94 -10.59
N ALA A 68 8.11 12.02 -9.81
CA ALA A 68 6.99 12.09 -8.87
C ALA A 68 5.63 11.93 -9.55
N ARG A 69 5.45 12.50 -10.75
CA ARG A 69 4.24 12.33 -11.55
C ARG A 69 3.96 10.86 -11.86
N LEU A 70 4.94 10.13 -12.40
CA LEU A 70 4.80 8.70 -12.72
C LEU A 70 4.51 7.87 -11.47
N ALA A 71 5.21 8.12 -10.36
CA ALA A 71 4.98 7.41 -9.10
C ALA A 71 3.54 7.62 -8.59
N LEU A 72 3.01 8.85 -8.64
CA LEU A 72 1.65 9.15 -8.21
C LEU A 72 0.58 8.59 -9.15
N LEU A 73 0.81 8.62 -10.46
CA LEU A 73 -0.07 7.97 -11.43
C LEU A 73 -0.09 6.45 -11.19
N ALA A 74 1.07 5.81 -11.03
CA ALA A 74 1.16 4.39 -10.71
C ALA A 74 0.49 4.01 -9.39
N ALA A 75 0.47 4.93 -8.42
CA ALA A 75 -0.15 4.71 -7.13
C ALA A 75 -1.69 4.88 -7.16
N LEU A 76 -2.18 5.93 -7.82
CA LEU A 76 -3.56 6.41 -7.63
C LEU A 76 -4.42 6.38 -8.90
N ALA A 77 -3.81 6.39 -10.08
CA ALA A 77 -4.51 6.35 -11.36
C ALA A 77 -3.67 5.67 -12.46
N PRO A 78 -3.32 4.37 -12.33
CA PRO A 78 -2.36 3.71 -13.24
C PRO A 78 -2.80 3.76 -14.70
N TYR A 79 -4.11 3.72 -14.93
CA TYR A 79 -4.77 3.79 -16.23
C TYR A 79 -4.63 5.17 -16.92
N ARG A 80 -4.07 6.18 -16.24
CA ARG A 80 -3.79 7.51 -16.80
C ARG A 80 -2.33 7.73 -17.18
N ILE A 81 -1.44 6.76 -16.96
CA ILE A 81 -0.06 6.85 -17.44
C ILE A 81 -0.09 6.89 -18.97
N THR A 82 0.54 7.91 -19.56
CA THR A 82 0.64 8.05 -21.02
C THR A 82 2.07 7.86 -21.51
N ASP A 83 2.22 7.66 -22.82
CA ASP A 83 3.54 7.59 -23.46
C ASP A 83 4.34 8.88 -23.25
N GLU A 84 3.68 10.05 -23.18
CA GLU A 84 4.33 11.32 -22.87
C GLU A 84 4.85 11.37 -21.43
N ASP A 85 4.14 10.78 -20.47
CA ASP A 85 4.64 10.71 -19.08
C ASP A 85 5.92 9.85 -19.01
N VAL A 86 5.95 8.74 -19.75
CA VAL A 86 7.14 7.88 -19.85
C VAL A 86 8.27 8.59 -20.57
N ALA A 87 7.99 9.25 -21.70
CA ALA A 87 8.98 9.95 -22.49
C ALA A 87 9.62 11.13 -21.75
N ALA A 88 8.85 11.89 -20.97
CA ALA A 88 9.35 13.01 -20.18
C ALA A 88 10.31 12.56 -19.05
N TRP A 89 10.11 11.37 -18.49
CA TRP A 89 10.97 10.84 -17.44
C TRP A 89 12.22 10.12 -17.98
N ARG A 90 12.08 9.43 -19.12
CA ARG A 90 13.13 8.60 -19.70
C ARG A 90 14.28 9.46 -20.19
N THR A 91 15.48 9.13 -19.75
CA THR A 91 16.75 9.77 -20.15
C THR A 91 17.77 8.67 -20.41
N PRO A 92 18.97 8.98 -20.96
CA PRO A 92 20.04 7.98 -21.03
C PRO A 92 20.41 7.35 -19.67
N ALA A 93 20.17 8.04 -18.56
CA ALA A 93 20.38 7.52 -17.20
C ALA A 93 19.16 6.76 -16.64
N HIS A 94 17.95 7.05 -17.13
CA HIS A 94 16.70 6.42 -16.69
C HIS A 94 16.19 5.44 -17.75
N THR A 95 16.54 4.17 -17.58
CA THR A 95 16.21 3.08 -18.51
C THR A 95 14.83 2.47 -18.22
N ASP A 96 14.37 1.55 -19.07
CA ASP A 96 13.11 0.82 -18.85
C ASP A 96 13.15 -0.03 -17.57
N HIS A 97 14.34 -0.53 -17.22
CA HIS A 97 14.54 -1.20 -15.93
C HIS A 97 14.25 -0.24 -14.76
N CYS A 98 14.71 1.00 -14.86
CA CYS A 98 14.42 2.04 -13.87
C CYS A 98 12.92 2.38 -13.87
N LEU A 99 12.28 2.45 -15.05
CA LEU A 99 10.84 2.73 -15.17
C LEU A 99 10.00 1.69 -14.41
N VAL A 100 10.31 0.40 -14.59
CA VAL A 100 9.62 -0.69 -13.88
C VAL A 100 9.78 -0.53 -12.37
N HIS A 101 10.97 -0.16 -11.88
CA HIS A 101 11.20 0.08 -10.45
C HIS A 101 10.42 1.30 -9.93
N LEU A 102 10.35 2.38 -10.70
CA LEU A 102 9.59 3.58 -10.32
C LEU A 102 8.08 3.31 -10.26
N VAL A 103 7.55 2.60 -11.25
CA VAL A 103 6.13 2.20 -11.27
C VAL A 103 5.82 1.24 -10.12
N ALA A 104 6.69 0.25 -9.88
CA ALA A 104 6.56 -0.67 -8.76
C ALA A 104 6.61 0.07 -7.42
N TYR A 105 7.48 1.06 -7.27
CA TYR A 105 7.54 1.94 -6.10
C TYR A 105 6.19 2.64 -5.87
N GLY A 106 5.63 3.31 -6.88
CA GLY A 106 4.33 3.98 -6.77
C GLY A 106 3.22 3.01 -6.35
N ALA A 107 3.13 1.84 -6.98
CA ALA A 107 2.14 0.82 -6.64
C ALA A 107 2.29 0.32 -5.19
N PHE A 108 3.52 0.01 -4.74
CA PHE A 108 3.74 -0.45 -3.36
C PHE A 108 3.54 0.65 -2.32
N ALA A 109 3.81 1.91 -2.65
CA ALA A 109 3.51 3.03 -1.77
C ALA A 109 2.00 3.16 -1.52
N ALA A 110 1.16 2.89 -2.53
CA ALA A 110 -0.29 2.80 -2.36
C ALA A 110 -0.69 1.60 -1.49
N VAL A 111 -0.07 0.43 -1.69
CA VAL A 111 -0.31 -0.75 -0.83
C VAL A 111 0.02 -0.43 0.62
N ASP A 112 1.18 0.14 0.91
CA ASP A 112 1.59 0.53 2.26
C ASP A 112 0.59 1.53 2.88
N ARG A 113 0.08 2.49 2.09
CA ARG A 113 -0.95 3.43 2.54
C ARG A 113 -2.29 2.76 2.85
N ILE A 114 -2.70 1.76 2.08
CA ILE A 114 -3.92 1.00 2.32
C ILE A 114 -3.75 0.13 3.56
N GLU A 115 -2.64 -0.59 3.67
CA GLU A 115 -2.33 -1.44 4.83
C GLU A 115 -2.32 -0.65 6.14
N THR A 116 -1.83 0.60 6.12
CA THR A 116 -1.84 1.48 7.31
C THR A 116 -3.21 2.08 7.64
N ALA A 117 -4.13 2.18 6.69
CA ALA A 117 -5.51 2.64 6.93
C ALA A 117 -6.49 1.53 7.27
N LEU A 118 -6.18 0.28 6.94
CA LEU A 118 -6.96 -0.84 7.43
C LEU A 118 -6.81 -0.85 8.95
N PRO A 119 -7.92 -0.75 9.72
CA PRO A 119 -7.87 -1.13 11.11
C PRO A 119 -7.33 -2.56 11.10
N LEU A 120 -6.13 -2.78 11.66
CA LEU A 120 -5.73 -4.13 12.06
C LEU A 120 -6.97 -4.68 12.75
N LEU A 121 -7.53 -5.78 12.26
CA LEU A 121 -8.70 -6.42 12.85
C LEU A 121 -8.32 -6.82 14.28
N HIS A 122 -8.34 -5.84 15.18
CA HIS A 122 -8.18 -5.94 16.61
C HIS A 122 -9.57 -6.18 17.20
N HIS A 123 -10.29 -7.11 16.57
CA HIS A 123 -11.26 -7.97 17.22
C HIS A 123 -10.70 -9.39 17.22
N ALA A 124 -9.44 -9.51 17.63
CA ALA A 124 -9.01 -10.67 18.36
C ALA A 124 -9.98 -10.86 19.53
N ARG A 125 -10.92 -11.80 19.37
CA ARG A 125 -11.39 -12.76 20.38
C ARG A 125 -11.63 -12.22 21.80
N SER A 126 -12.12 -10.99 21.93
CA SER A 126 -12.53 -10.42 23.21
C SER A 126 -13.99 -10.77 23.52
N HIS A 127 -14.36 -12.05 23.40
CA HIS A 127 -15.51 -12.64 24.09
C HIS A 127 -15.31 -14.17 24.16
N THR A 128 -14.28 -14.59 24.89
CA THR A 128 -14.34 -15.87 25.61
C THR A 128 -14.85 -15.54 27.02
N HIS A 129 -15.78 -16.37 27.52
CA HIS A 129 -16.41 -16.34 28.85
C HIS A 129 -17.59 -15.37 29.09
N ASN A 130 -18.81 -15.87 28.81
CA ASN A 130 -19.83 -15.90 29.86
C ASN A 130 -20.78 -17.11 29.70
N HIS A 131 -20.24 -18.32 29.87
CA HIS A 131 -21.06 -19.47 30.22
C HIS A 131 -21.11 -19.55 31.75
N THR A 132 -22.06 -18.84 32.34
CA THR A 132 -22.61 -19.23 33.64
C THR A 132 -24.02 -19.71 33.39
N HIS A 133 -24.13 -21.01 33.11
CA HIS A 133 -25.40 -21.72 33.10
C HIS A 133 -25.93 -21.72 34.54
N SER A 134 -26.99 -20.94 34.79
CA SER A 134 -27.76 -21.05 36.03
C SER A 134 -28.79 -22.17 35.82
N PRO A 135 -28.72 -23.31 36.52
CA PRO A 135 -29.77 -24.32 36.41
C PRO A 135 -31.01 -23.85 37.16
N ALA A 136 -32.14 -23.83 36.44
CA ALA A 136 -33.47 -23.72 37.01
C ALA A 136 -33.69 -24.84 38.03
N ARG A 137 -34.11 -24.46 39.25
CA ARG A 137 -34.48 -25.41 40.30
C ARG A 137 -36.00 -25.61 40.25
N THR A 138 -36.43 -26.67 39.58
CA THR A 138 -37.84 -27.13 39.59
C THR A 138 -38.03 -28.23 40.62
N ALA A 139 -39.03 -28.03 41.47
CA ALA A 139 -39.85 -28.98 42.23
C ALA A 139 -39.18 -30.06 43.12
N LYS A 140 -39.55 -30.01 44.40
CA LYS A 140 -39.81 -31.23 45.19
C LYS A 140 -41.09 -31.06 45.99
N GLU A 141 -42.20 -31.53 45.43
CA GLU A 141 -43.31 -32.08 46.21
C GLU A 141 -42.81 -33.30 46.96
N THR A 142 -43.05 -33.39 48.27
CA THR A 142 -43.42 -34.61 49.02
C THR A 142 -43.52 -34.29 50.51
N SER A 143 -44.77 -34.16 50.98
CA SER A 143 -45.37 -34.56 52.26
C SER A 143 -46.29 -33.50 52.85
#